data_AF-A0A3M3W9W7-F1
#
_entry.id   AF-A0A3M3W9W7-F1
#
_cell.length_a   1.000
_cell.length_b   1.000
_cell.length_c   1.000
_cell.angle_alpha   90.00
_cell.angle_beta   90.00
_cell.angle_gamma   90.00
#
_symmetry.space_group_name_H-M   'P 1'
#
loop_
_entity.id
_entity.type
_entity.pdbx_description
1 polymer ?
#
loop_
_entity_poly.entity_id
_entity_poly.type
_entity_poly.pdbx_seq_one_letter_code
_entity_poly.pdbx_strand_id
1 'polypeptide(L)' 'MQVLLDMADDPRVLKDPAPQAVVAALGENAITLSLRVWTSSGDMGDVTSMFNIEARDRLKDAGIEIPLPQRIVRVVQE' A
#
# COMPACT_ATOMS: atom_id res chain seq x y z
N MET A 1 8.26 -5.88 -0.23
CA MET A 1 7.36 -6.19 -1.37
C MET A 1 6.52 -7.43 -1.11
N GLN A 2 7.10 -8.51 -0.55
CA GLN A 2 6.39 -9.74 -0.23
C GLN A 2 5.12 -9.51 0.61
N VAL A 3 5.17 -8.65 1.64
CA VAL A 3 4.02 -8.30 2.49
C VAL A 3 2.77 -7.91 1.69
N LEU A 4 2.93 -7.15 0.59
CA LEU A 4 1.82 -6.76 -0.27
C LEU A 4 1.37 -7.91 -1.18
N LEU A 5 2.30 -8.71 -1.69
CA LEU A 5 1.96 -9.86 -2.54
C LEU A 5 1.21 -10.94 -1.76
N ASP A 6 1.55 -11.15 -0.48
CA ASP A 6 0.88 -12.12 0.37
C ASP A 6 -0.60 -11.79 0.60
N MET A 7 -0.98 -10.51 0.51
CA MET A 7 -2.39 -10.10 0.56
C MET A 7 -3.18 -10.52 -0.67
N ALA A 8 -2.51 -10.76 -1.80
CA ALA A 8 -3.16 -11.17 -3.04
C ALA A 8 -3.55 -12.66 -3.04
N ASP A 9 -3.26 -13.40 -1.97
CA ASP A 9 -3.86 -14.73 -1.70
C ASP A 9 -5.31 -14.56 -1.20
N ASP A 10 -6.15 -13.97 -2.04
CA ASP A 10 -7.57 -13.77 -1.82
C ASP A 10 -8.34 -14.44 -2.97
N PRO A 11 -9.42 -15.20 -2.69
CA PRO A 11 -10.17 -15.92 -3.72
C PRO A 11 -10.83 -15.01 -4.78
N ARG A 12 -11.00 -13.72 -4.50
CA ARG A 12 -11.55 -12.72 -5.43
C ARG A 12 -10.51 -12.16 -6.39
N VAL A 13 -9.22 -12.41 -6.12
CA VAL A 13 -8.11 -11.97 -6.96
C VAL A 13 -7.88 -12.96 -8.09
N LEU A 14 -7.95 -12.48 -9.32
CA LEU A 14 -7.61 -13.23 -10.52
C LEU A 14 -6.10 -13.46 -10.58
N LYS A 15 -5.72 -14.67 -10.97
CA LYS A 15 -4.32 -15.10 -11.10
C LYS A 15 -3.71 -14.75 -12.46
N ASP A 16 -4.56 -14.44 -13.43
CA ASP A 16 -4.17 -14.00 -14.75
C ASP A 16 -5.04 -12.79 -15.15
N PRO A 17 -4.47 -11.58 -15.27
CA PRO A 17 -3.07 -11.26 -15.05
C PRO A 17 -2.63 -11.42 -13.58
N ALA A 18 -1.39 -11.84 -13.36
CA ALA A 18 -0.85 -12.09 -12.02
C ALA A 18 -0.78 -10.80 -11.18
N PRO A 19 -0.99 -10.90 -9.85
CA PRO A 19 -0.77 -9.80 -8.92
C PRO A 19 0.65 -9.22 -9.04
N GLN A 20 0.75 -7.90 -8.96
CA GLN A 20 2.02 -7.20 -9.01
C GLN A 20 2.13 -6.22 -7.86
N ALA A 21 3.23 -6.28 -7.14
CA ALA A 21 3.55 -5.26 -6.16
C ALA A 21 4.75 -4.47 -6.69
N VAL A 22 4.56 -3.15 -6.83
CA VAL A 22 5.48 -2.26 -7.56
C VAL A 22 5.80 -1.01 -6.74
N VAL A 23 6.96 -0.42 -7.01
CA VAL A 23 7.24 0.97 -6.61
C VAL A 23 6.55 1.87 -7.63
N ALA A 24 5.50 2.56 -7.19
CA ALA A 24 4.72 3.46 -8.04
C ALA A 24 5.36 4.85 -8.15
N ALA A 25 6.03 5.32 -7.09
CA ALA A 25 6.75 6.59 -7.09
C ALA A 25 7.86 6.62 -6.02
N LEU A 26 8.89 7.42 -6.29
CA LEU A 26 9.87 7.85 -5.29
C LEU A 26 9.56 9.31 -4.96
N GLY A 27 8.94 9.54 -3.80
CA GLY A 27 8.60 10.87 -3.30
C GLY A 27 9.72 11.45 -2.42
N GLU A 28 9.57 12.72 -2.08
CA GLU A 28 10.53 13.46 -1.24
C GLU A 28 10.70 12.84 0.15
N ASN A 29 9.62 12.33 0.74
CA ASN A 29 9.58 11.83 2.11
C ASN A 29 9.10 10.37 2.22
N ALA A 30 8.82 9.71 1.10
CA ALA A 30 8.25 8.36 1.09
C ALA A 30 8.45 7.67 -0.25
N ILE A 31 8.52 6.34 -0.22
CA ILE A 31 8.34 5.51 -1.41
C ILE A 31 6.88 5.12 -1.50
N THR A 32 6.22 5.41 -2.61
CA THR A 32 4.86 4.94 -2.85
C THR A 32 4.91 3.54 -3.42
N LEU A 33 4.33 2.59 -2.70
CA LEU A 33 4.14 1.22 -3.17
C LEU A 33 2.70 1.04 -3.69
N SER A 34 2.50 0.14 -4.64
CA SER A 34 1.16 -0.25 -5.09
C SER A 34 1.08 -1.75 -5.28
N LEU A 35 0.04 -2.36 -4.73
CA LEU A 35 -0.42 -3.70 -5.08
C LEU A 35 -1.45 -3.56 -6.21
N ARG A 36 -1.20 -4.20 -7.34
CA ARG A 36 -2.09 -4.25 -8.50
C ARG A 36 -2.65 -5.66 -8.62
N VAL A 37 -3.96 -5.77 -8.55
CA VAL A 37 -4.71 -7.02 -8.67
C VAL A 37 -5.87 -6.82 -9.63
N TRP A 38 -6.37 -7.93 -10.17
CA TRP A 38 -7.57 -7.96 -10.98
C TRP A 38 -8.65 -8.71 -10.21
N THR A 39 -9.89 -8.21 -10.23
CA THR A 39 -11.05 -8.84 -9.58
C THR A 39 -12.26 -8.74 -10.49
N SER A 40 -13.38 -9.36 -10.11
CA SER A 40 -14.67 -9.03 -10.72
C SER A 40 -15.03 -7.57 -10.43
N SER A 41 -15.81 -6.94 -11.31
CA SER A 41 -16.26 -5.56 -11.11
C SER A 41 -17.12 -5.38 -9.86
N GLY A 42 -17.86 -6.43 -9.46
CA GLY A 42 -18.68 -6.41 -8.25
C GLY A 42 -17.85 -6.40 -6.96
N ASP A 43 -16.67 -7.03 -6.99
CA ASP A 43 -15.78 -7.13 -5.84
C ASP A 43 -14.82 -5.94 -5.70
N MET A 44 -14.66 -5.12 -6.75
CA MET A 44 -13.58 -4.13 -6.85
C MET A 44 -13.57 -3.15 -5.68
N GLY A 45 -14.74 -2.65 -5.26
CA GLY A 45 -14.86 -1.72 -4.14
C GLY A 45 -14.46 -2.34 -2.80
N ASP A 46 -15.02 -3.51 -2.50
CA ASP A 46 -14.79 -4.22 -1.24
C ASP A 46 -13.34 -4.70 -1.11
N VAL A 47 -12.78 -5.27 -2.18
CA VAL A 47 -11.37 -5.70 -2.20
C VAL A 47 -10.43 -4.51 -2.03
N THR A 48 -10.68 -3.39 -2.72
CA THR A 48 -9.84 -2.18 -2.59
C THR A 48 -9.86 -1.64 -1.16
N SER A 49 -11.04 -1.52 -0.56
CA SER A 49 -11.18 -1.00 0.81
C SER A 49 -10.48 -1.91 1.83
N MET A 50 -10.73 -3.21 1.75
CA MET A 50 -10.14 -4.22 2.62
C MET A 50 -8.62 -4.26 2.49
N PHE A 51 -8.08 -4.30 1.26
CA PHE A 51 -6.63 -4.31 1.05
C PHE A 51 -5.95 -3.04 1.53
N ASN A 52 -6.58 -1.87 1.47
CA ASN A 52 -5.99 -0.65 2.05
C ASN A 52 -5.85 -0.74 3.58
N ILE A 53 -6.86 -1.30 4.27
CA ILE A 53 -6.82 -1.53 5.71
C ILE A 53 -5.74 -2.57 6.05
N GLU A 54 -5.74 -3.68 5.34
CA GLU A 54 -4.81 -4.78 5.57
C GLU A 54 -3.36 -4.39 5.26
N ALA A 55 -3.12 -3.60 4.20
CA ALA A 55 -1.81 -3.07 3.89
C ALA A 55 -1.27 -2.22 5.04
N ARG A 56 -2.09 -1.31 5.59
CA ARG A 56 -1.69 -0.48 6.74
C ARG A 56 -1.26 -1.35 7.93
N ASP A 57 -2.08 -2.34 8.28
CA ASP A 57 -1.86 -3.16 9.46
C ASP A 57 -0.66 -4.11 9.28
N ARG A 58 -0.56 -4.80 8.14
CA ARG A 58 0.58 -5.69 7.84
C ARG A 58 1.90 -4.95 7.68
N LEU A 59 1.90 -3.76 7.08
CA LEU A 59 3.12 -2.94 6.99
C LEU A 59 3.59 -2.55 8.40
N LYS A 60 2.67 -2.12 9.27
CA LYS A 60 2.97 -1.81 10.67
C LYS A 60 3.54 -3.04 11.40
N ASP A 61 2.92 -4.21 11.27
CA ASP A 61 3.37 -5.45 11.91
C ASP A 61 4.74 -5.92 11.40
N ALA A 62 5.06 -5.62 10.14
CA ALA A 62 6.38 -5.85 9.55
C ALA A 62 7.44 -4.80 9.96
N GLY A 63 7.09 -3.84 10.82
CA GLY A 63 7.98 -2.76 11.26
C GLY A 63 8.22 -1.68 10.19
N ILE A 64 7.37 -1.61 9.16
CA ILE A 64 7.43 -0.58 8.12
C ILE A 64 6.59 0.61 8.55
N GLU A 65 7.26 1.73 8.82
CA GLU A 65 6.59 2.96 9.19
C GLU A 65 5.94 3.63 7.98
N ILE A 66 4.66 4.00 8.12
CA ILE A 66 3.96 4.83 7.14
C ILE A 66 4.16 6.29 7.59
N PRO A 67 4.88 7.10 6.80
CA PRO A 67 5.23 8.46 7.22
C PRO A 67 3.97 9.31 7.34
N LEU A 68 3.83 9.97 8.50
CA LEU A 68 2.84 11.03 8.68
C LEU A 68 3.30 12.32 7.98
N PRO A 69 2.36 13.23 7.63
CA PRO A 69 2.71 14.53 7.07
C PRO A 69 3.71 15.27 7.97
N GLN A 70 4.91 15.53 7.44
CA GLN A 70 5.97 16.23 8.16
C GLN A 70 5.75 17.75 8.09
N ARG A 71 5.99 18.45 9.20
CA ARG A 71 6.03 19.92 9.24
C ARG A 71 7.40 20.37 9.72
N ILE A 72 8.09 21.18 8.91
CA ILE A 72 9.36 21.79 9.31
C ILE A 72 9.05 23.12 10.00
N VAL A 73 9.41 23.23 11.29
CA VAL A 73 9.36 24.50 12.02
C VAL A 73 10.76 25.09 12.02
N ARG A 74 10.94 26.24 11.36
CA ARG A 74 12.16 27.05 11.50
C ARG A 74 11.95 28.09 12.58
N VAL A 75 12.74 28.01 13.65
CA VAL A 75 12.84 29.07 14.65
C VAL A 75 13.97 30.00 14.23
N VAL A 76 13.65 31.28 14.05
CA VAL A 76 14.62 32.34 13.78
C VAL A 76 14.68 33.18 15.05
N GLN A 77 15.88 33.33 15.64
CA GLN A 77 16.12 34.24 16.77
C GLN A 77 16.81 35.49 16.23
N GLU A 78 16.36 36.66 16.69
CA GLU A 78 17.01 37.96 16.43
C GLU A 78 18.27 38.14 17.28
#